data_AF-A0A914C8Y3-F1
#
_entry.id   AF-A0A914C8Y3-F1
#
_cell.length_a   1.000
_cell.length_b   1.000
_cell.length_c   1.000
_cell.angle_alpha   90.00
_cell.angle_beta   90.00
_cell.angle_gamma   90.00
#
_symmetry.space_group_name_H-M   'P 1'
#
loop_
_entity.id
_entity.type
_entity.pdbx_description
1 polymer ?
#
loop_
_entity_poly.entity_id
_entity_poly.type
_entity_poly.pdbx_seq_one_letter_code
_entity_poly.pdbx_strand_id
1 'polypeptide(L)'
;MKTYQCFNDSRCIISKDNPRHICRYCRFKKCLKIGLKISDIRPEVFSMLQGCDEDKFLRKLIKTRNALEFNRMTFSRNRCYSYLCSELPNMDHITSSLFDEAFVFKSFLEHTELSILLYQIFPKDKIVKYFFLTWVLLELIFVNLHKGYSDSNILYFVDGNFWKLNEDYFIKLYRTDPSLRDVEIVVNHGLKRYIKEHELTQKFRNLKVDYTDYTIFMILAITNIAISKSTNSTQAQIILRPYLNQLFKTLINSESLSLSR
;
A
#
# COMPACT_ATOMS: atom_id res chain seq x y z
N MET A 1 -22.49 17.31 14.77
CA MET A 1 -21.51 17.39 13.66
C MET A 1 -20.39 18.33 14.10
N LYS A 2 -19.13 17.89 14.21
CA LYS A 2 -18.03 18.79 14.58
C LYS A 2 -17.53 19.51 13.34
N THR A 3 -17.72 20.83 13.29
CA THR A 3 -17.20 21.70 12.23
C THR A 3 -15.79 22.16 12.58
N TYR A 4 -14.82 21.80 11.75
CA TYR A 4 -13.47 22.36 11.86
C TYR A 4 -13.45 23.76 11.23
N GLN A 5 -12.89 24.75 11.92
CA GLN A 5 -12.61 26.06 11.34
C GLN A 5 -11.11 26.25 11.17
N CYS A 6 -10.73 27.00 10.13
CA CYS A 6 -9.36 27.44 9.95
C CYS A 6 -9.22 28.89 10.39
N PHE A 7 -8.21 29.17 11.21
CA PHE A 7 -7.92 30.53 11.68
C PHE A 7 -7.01 31.33 10.73
N ASN A 8 -6.59 30.71 9.61
CA ASN A 8 -5.69 31.31 8.63
C ASN A 8 -6.27 31.22 7.20
N ASP A 9 -7.56 31.50 7.05
CA ASP A 9 -8.30 31.57 5.78
C ASP A 9 -8.06 30.41 4.80
N SER A 10 -7.95 29.18 5.30
CA SER A 10 -7.68 28.01 4.46
C SER A 10 -6.31 28.00 3.73
N ARG A 11 -5.36 28.85 4.13
CA ARG A 11 -4.05 29.02 3.48
C ARG A 11 -2.90 28.25 4.16
N CYS A 12 -3.21 27.40 5.14
CA CYS A 12 -2.18 26.63 5.85
C CYS A 12 -1.46 25.65 4.92
N ILE A 13 -0.12 25.71 4.91
CA ILE A 13 0.73 24.79 4.16
C ILE A 13 0.93 23.52 5.00
N ILE A 14 0.24 22.44 4.62
CA ILE A 14 0.33 21.14 5.32
C ILE A 14 1.55 20.39 4.78
N SER A 15 2.64 20.40 5.54
CA SER A 15 3.96 19.87 5.15
C SER A 15 4.62 19.10 6.32
N LYS A 16 5.75 18.42 6.13
CA LYS A 16 6.50 17.76 7.23
C LYS A 16 7.18 18.80 8.13
N ASP A 17 7.63 19.90 7.54
CA ASP A 17 8.48 20.93 8.17
C ASP A 17 7.66 22.11 8.73
N ASN A 18 6.35 22.14 8.43
CA ASN A 18 5.41 23.11 8.99
C ASN A 18 4.27 22.31 9.64
N PRO A 19 4.06 22.42 10.95
CA PRO A 19 3.31 21.43 11.70
C PRO A 19 1.88 21.21 11.14
N ARG A 20 1.62 19.98 10.67
CA ARG A 20 0.35 19.55 10.03
C ARG A 20 -0.89 19.72 10.92
N HIS A 21 -0.67 19.95 12.21
CA HIS A 21 -1.64 20.18 13.28
C HIS A 21 -2.16 21.64 13.36
N ILE A 22 -1.57 22.59 12.61
CA ILE A 22 -1.98 24.00 12.66
C ILE A 22 -3.44 24.20 12.25
N CYS A 23 -3.94 23.44 11.28
CA CYS A 23 -5.32 23.63 10.81
C CYS A 23 -5.94 22.31 10.32
N ARG A 24 -6.74 21.70 11.21
CA ARG A 24 -7.56 20.50 10.93
C ARG A 24 -8.47 20.68 9.71
N TYR A 25 -9.00 21.89 9.53
CA TYR A 25 -9.79 22.24 8.34
C TYR A 25 -8.98 22.11 7.04
N CYS A 26 -7.76 22.67 6.98
CA CYS A 26 -6.91 22.60 5.79
C CYS A 26 -6.45 21.17 5.48
N ARG A 27 -6.17 20.38 6.52
CA ARG A 27 -5.81 18.96 6.36
C ARG A 27 -6.98 18.14 5.82
N PHE A 28 -8.18 18.27 6.41
CA PHE A 28 -9.37 17.59 5.91
C PHE A 28 -9.66 17.96 4.45
N LYS A 29 -9.58 19.26 4.11
CA LYS A 29 -9.69 19.74 2.72
C LYS A 29 -8.62 19.14 1.80
N LYS A 30 -7.39 18.93 2.28
CA LYS A 30 -6.32 18.22 1.55
C LYS A 30 -6.67 16.76 1.32
N CYS A 31 -7.22 16.05 2.32
CA CYS A 31 -7.70 14.67 2.18
C CYS A 31 -8.82 14.54 1.13
N LEU A 32 -9.76 15.49 1.10
CA LEU A 32 -10.77 15.54 0.04
C LEU A 32 -10.15 15.76 -1.34
N LYS A 33 -9.17 16.66 -1.45
CA LYS A 33 -8.45 16.92 -2.71
C LYS A 33 -7.70 15.69 -3.26
N ILE A 34 -7.25 14.78 -2.40
CA ILE A 34 -6.53 13.58 -2.85
C ILE A 34 -7.47 12.44 -3.27
N GLY A 35 -8.77 12.57 -3.04
CA GLY A 35 -9.81 11.65 -3.51
C GLY A 35 -10.64 10.99 -2.41
N LEU A 36 -10.51 11.41 -1.14
CA LEU A 36 -11.36 10.91 -0.06
C LEU A 36 -12.82 11.36 -0.29
N LYS A 37 -13.78 10.43 -0.30
CA LYS A 37 -15.20 10.77 -0.46
C LYS A 37 -15.92 10.78 0.90
N ILE A 38 -16.60 11.89 1.19
CA ILE A 38 -17.34 12.08 2.46
C ILE A 38 -18.50 11.07 2.58
N SER A 39 -19.09 10.67 1.45
CA SER A 39 -20.16 9.65 1.39
C SER A 39 -19.78 8.31 2.02
N ASP A 40 -18.48 8.03 2.14
CA ASP A 40 -17.97 6.77 2.67
C ASP A 40 -17.98 6.78 4.22
N ILE A 41 -18.21 7.93 4.85
CA ILE A 41 -18.16 8.15 6.30
C ILE A 41 -19.58 8.41 6.84
N ARG A 42 -20.15 7.47 7.61
CA ARG A 42 -21.48 7.68 8.24
C ARG A 42 -21.40 8.31 9.64
N PRO A 43 -22.36 9.19 10.03
CA PRO A 43 -22.34 9.89 11.32
C PRO A 43 -22.61 8.99 12.53
N GLU A 44 -23.40 7.92 12.39
CA GLU A 44 -23.85 7.08 13.52
C GLU A 44 -22.71 6.28 14.17
N VAL A 45 -21.58 6.14 13.48
CA VAL A 45 -20.43 5.32 13.90
C VAL A 45 -19.56 6.02 14.95
N PHE A 46 -19.70 7.35 15.11
CA PHE A 46 -18.87 8.13 16.03
C PHE A 46 -19.14 7.80 17.52
N SER A 47 -20.34 7.36 17.86
CA SER A 47 -20.74 7.00 19.23
C SER A 47 -20.41 5.55 19.61
N MET A 48 -20.29 4.65 18.63
CA MET A 48 -20.09 3.21 18.88
C MET A 48 -18.62 2.78 19.03
N LEU A 49 -17.67 3.70 18.89
CA LEU A 49 -16.22 3.40 18.89
C LEU A 49 -15.47 3.92 20.13
N GLN A 50 -16.18 4.23 21.22
CA GLN A 50 -15.57 4.47 22.53
C GLN A 50 -15.27 3.12 23.20
N GLY A 51 -14.01 2.64 23.10
CA GLY A 51 -13.59 1.45 23.86
C GLY A 51 -12.34 0.72 23.36
N CYS A 52 -11.88 0.93 22.13
CA CYS A 52 -10.60 0.39 21.69
C CYS A 52 -9.47 1.39 21.98
N ASP A 53 -8.41 0.93 22.64
CA ASP A 53 -7.14 1.63 22.78
C ASP A 53 -6.52 1.82 21.39
N GLU A 54 -6.81 2.96 20.76
CA GLU A 54 -6.45 3.28 19.37
C GLU A 54 -4.94 3.21 19.13
N ASP A 55 -4.17 3.58 20.14
CA ASP A 55 -2.72 3.52 20.13
C ASP A 55 -2.25 2.08 19.97
N LYS A 56 -2.92 1.12 20.59
CA LYS A 56 -2.57 -0.31 20.51
C LYS A 56 -2.78 -0.87 19.10
N PHE A 57 -3.86 -0.49 18.43
CA PHE A 57 -4.14 -0.93 17.06
C PHE A 57 -3.09 -0.42 16.09
N LEU A 58 -2.82 0.90 16.11
CA LEU A 58 -1.81 1.49 15.25
C LEU A 58 -0.43 0.92 15.52
N ARG A 59 -0.04 0.80 16.80
CA ARG A 59 1.25 0.19 17.19
C ARG A 59 1.37 -1.24 16.68
N LYS A 60 0.30 -2.03 16.72
CA LYS A 60 0.28 -3.40 16.18
C LYS A 60 0.52 -3.38 14.67
N LEU A 61 -0.19 -2.54 13.92
CA LEU A 61 0.00 -2.42 12.47
C LEU A 61 1.42 -2.02 12.10
N ILE A 62 1.96 -0.98 12.75
CA ILE A 62 3.32 -0.50 12.50
C ILE A 62 4.36 -1.56 12.91
N LYS A 63 4.15 -2.26 14.03
CA LYS A 63 5.03 -3.35 14.45
C LYS A 63 5.03 -4.50 13.43
N THR A 64 3.86 -4.92 12.95
CA THR A 64 3.75 -5.94 11.90
C THR A 64 4.47 -5.47 10.65
N ARG A 65 4.25 -4.22 10.22
CA ARG A 65 4.90 -3.66 9.05
C ARG A 65 6.43 -3.59 9.18
N ASN A 66 6.96 -3.14 10.32
CA ASN A 66 8.41 -3.14 10.56
C ASN A 66 8.99 -4.55 10.55
N ALA A 67 8.27 -5.55 11.08
CA ALA A 67 8.67 -6.94 11.01
C ALA A 67 8.73 -7.45 9.56
N LEU A 68 7.86 -6.97 8.67
CA LEU A 68 7.90 -7.31 7.25
C LEU A 68 9.11 -6.72 6.54
N GLU A 69 9.48 -5.47 6.84
CA GLU A 69 10.71 -4.88 6.30
C GLU A 69 11.96 -5.63 6.79
N PHE A 70 11.95 -6.08 8.05
CA PHE A 70 13.01 -6.95 8.55
C PHE A 70 13.04 -8.29 7.80
N ASN A 71 11.90 -8.94 7.64
CA ASN A 71 11.77 -10.19 6.89
C ASN A 71 12.28 -10.05 5.45
N ARG A 72 11.96 -8.95 4.76
CA ARG A 72 12.50 -8.64 3.42
C ARG A 72 14.03 -8.63 3.40
N MET A 73 14.63 -7.90 4.33
CA MET A 73 16.09 -7.84 4.44
C MET A 73 16.70 -9.19 4.79
N THR A 74 16.03 -9.99 5.62
CA THR A 74 16.48 -11.33 5.97
C THR A 74 16.39 -12.27 4.77
N PHE A 75 15.28 -12.28 4.02
CA PHE A 75 15.11 -13.14 2.85
C PHE A 75 16.08 -12.77 1.72
N SER A 76 16.26 -11.47 1.44
CA SER A 76 17.19 -11.02 0.41
C SER A 76 18.65 -11.32 0.76
N ARG A 77 19.03 -11.20 2.04
CA ARG A 77 20.40 -11.51 2.51
C ARG A 77 20.67 -12.99 2.65
N ASN A 78 19.72 -13.74 3.20
CA ASN A 78 19.93 -15.16 3.46
C ASN A 78 19.91 -16.01 2.21
N ARG A 79 19.56 -15.45 1.04
CA ARG A 79 19.45 -16.18 -0.25
C ARG A 79 19.07 -17.64 0.00
N CYS A 80 17.93 -17.87 0.68
CA CYS A 80 17.39 -19.21 0.89
C CYS A 80 17.18 -19.96 -0.45
N TYR A 81 17.36 -19.28 -1.57
CA TYR A 81 17.45 -19.79 -2.91
C TYR A 81 18.76 -20.45 -3.32
N SER A 82 19.76 -20.69 -2.46
CA SER A 82 20.90 -21.52 -2.91
C SER A 82 20.44 -22.88 -3.47
N TYR A 83 19.29 -23.39 -3.00
CA TYR A 83 18.64 -24.61 -3.48
C TYR A 83 17.66 -24.42 -4.66
N LEU A 84 16.89 -23.32 -4.69
CA LEU A 84 15.95 -23.05 -5.79
C LEU A 84 16.63 -22.41 -7.02
N CYS A 85 17.63 -21.55 -6.83
CA CYS A 85 18.46 -21.02 -7.90
C CYS A 85 19.41 -22.08 -8.48
N SER A 86 19.76 -23.14 -7.72
CA SER A 86 20.49 -24.27 -8.31
C SER A 86 19.64 -25.08 -9.28
N GLU A 87 18.32 -25.14 -9.07
CA GLU A 87 17.37 -25.80 -9.98
C GLU A 87 16.91 -24.89 -11.12
N LEU A 88 16.98 -23.56 -10.94
CA LEU A 88 16.56 -22.57 -11.93
C LEU A 88 17.69 -21.54 -12.20
N PRO A 89 18.77 -21.94 -12.90
CA PRO A 89 19.96 -21.11 -13.11
C PRO A 89 19.73 -19.81 -13.89
N ASN A 90 18.53 -19.63 -14.48
CA ASN A 90 18.15 -18.46 -15.27
C ASN A 90 17.02 -17.62 -14.65
N MET A 91 16.76 -17.75 -13.35
CA MET A 91 15.77 -16.91 -12.67
C MET A 91 16.19 -15.44 -12.73
N ASP A 92 15.39 -14.61 -13.41
CA ASP A 92 15.63 -13.18 -13.43
C ASP A 92 15.37 -12.54 -12.05
N HIS A 93 15.94 -11.36 -11.85
CA HIS A 93 15.81 -10.62 -10.58
C HIS A 93 14.36 -10.29 -10.22
N ILE A 94 13.46 -10.16 -11.21
CA ILE A 94 12.03 -9.91 -10.97
C ILE A 94 11.43 -11.11 -10.26
N THR A 95 11.69 -12.30 -10.80
CA THR A 95 11.04 -13.51 -10.34
C THR A 95 11.50 -13.78 -8.92
N SER A 96 12.80 -13.60 -8.64
CA SER A 96 13.33 -13.63 -7.27
C SER A 96 12.63 -12.62 -6.35
N SER A 97 12.54 -11.35 -6.76
CA SER A 97 11.85 -10.30 -6.00
C SER A 97 10.37 -10.61 -5.74
N LEU A 98 9.67 -11.20 -6.71
CA LEU A 98 8.27 -11.59 -6.58
C LEU A 98 8.09 -12.73 -5.59
N PHE A 99 8.99 -13.72 -5.58
CA PHE A 99 8.93 -14.77 -4.59
C PHE A 99 9.18 -14.24 -3.18
N ASP A 100 10.17 -13.36 -3.00
CA ASP A 100 10.40 -12.70 -1.71
C ASP A 100 9.13 -11.96 -1.25
N GLU A 101 8.47 -11.24 -2.15
CA GLU A 101 7.20 -10.59 -1.85
C GLU A 101 6.06 -11.57 -1.53
N ALA A 102 6.03 -12.76 -2.13
CA ALA A 102 5.03 -13.76 -1.79
C ALA A 102 5.16 -14.23 -0.33
N PHE A 103 6.39 -14.41 0.16
CA PHE A 103 6.65 -14.75 1.57
C PHE A 103 6.30 -13.60 2.51
N VAL A 104 6.67 -12.38 2.14
CA VAL A 104 6.33 -11.18 2.91
C VAL A 104 4.82 -10.99 2.96
N PHE A 105 4.13 -11.15 1.84
CA PHE A 105 2.67 -11.06 1.77
C PHE A 105 1.99 -12.14 2.63
N LYS A 106 2.47 -13.39 2.58
CA LYS A 106 1.99 -14.45 3.47
C LYS A 106 2.17 -14.07 4.94
N SER A 107 3.37 -13.61 5.31
CA SER A 107 3.66 -13.17 6.68
C SER A 107 2.78 -11.99 7.10
N PHE A 108 2.52 -11.05 6.20
CA PHE A 108 1.60 -9.93 6.44
C PHE A 108 0.20 -10.44 6.77
N LEU A 109 -0.32 -11.38 5.99
CA LEU A 109 -1.62 -11.98 6.26
C LEU A 109 -1.62 -12.68 7.63
N GLU A 110 -0.62 -13.49 7.95
CA GLU A 110 -0.54 -14.22 9.22
C GLU A 110 -0.48 -13.31 10.46
N HIS A 111 0.14 -12.14 10.34
CA HIS A 111 0.37 -11.22 11.47
C HIS A 111 -0.59 -10.03 11.52
N THR A 112 -1.56 -9.97 10.60
CA THR A 112 -2.63 -8.96 10.62
C THR A 112 -3.99 -9.61 10.85
N GLU A 113 -4.87 -8.89 11.54
CA GLU A 113 -6.27 -9.30 11.72
C GLU A 113 -7.04 -9.29 10.39
N LEU A 114 -6.50 -8.63 9.36
CA LEU A 114 -7.09 -8.57 8.04
C LEU A 114 -7.24 -9.97 7.43
N SER A 115 -6.30 -10.89 7.62
CA SER A 115 -6.42 -12.24 7.05
C SER A 115 -7.62 -13.00 7.60
N ILE A 116 -7.90 -12.89 8.89
CA ILE A 116 -9.06 -13.51 9.55
C ILE A 116 -10.34 -13.01 8.88
N LEU A 117 -10.45 -11.70 8.67
CA LEU A 117 -11.60 -11.08 8.01
C LEU A 117 -11.70 -11.51 6.54
N LEU A 118 -10.59 -11.56 5.81
CA LEU A 118 -10.57 -12.00 4.42
C LEU A 118 -10.96 -13.47 4.28
N TYR A 119 -10.55 -14.36 5.20
CA TYR A 119 -10.92 -15.78 5.19
C TYR A 119 -12.41 -16.03 5.43
N GLN A 120 -13.13 -15.06 6.03
CA GLN A 120 -14.59 -15.14 6.16
C GLN A 120 -15.32 -14.79 4.85
N ILE A 121 -14.64 -14.10 3.92
CA ILE A 121 -15.23 -13.61 2.66
C ILE A 121 -14.76 -14.46 1.47
N PHE A 122 -13.52 -14.94 1.53
CA PHE A 122 -12.86 -15.65 0.44
C PHE A 122 -12.30 -16.99 0.91
N PRO A 123 -12.38 -18.03 0.06
CA PRO A 123 -11.57 -19.23 0.21
C PRO A 123 -10.08 -18.91 0.30
N LYS A 124 -9.32 -19.67 1.09
CA LYS A 124 -7.89 -19.42 1.36
C LYS A 124 -7.06 -19.38 0.06
N ASP A 125 -7.33 -20.29 -0.86
CA ASP A 125 -6.68 -20.42 -2.17
C ASP A 125 -6.93 -19.21 -3.08
N LYS A 126 -8.04 -18.49 -2.90
CA LYS A 126 -8.40 -17.33 -3.72
C LYS A 126 -7.79 -16.02 -3.23
N ILE A 127 -7.38 -15.91 -1.97
CA ILE A 127 -6.82 -14.67 -1.42
C ILE A 127 -5.53 -14.29 -2.13
N VAL A 128 -4.60 -15.24 -2.31
CA VAL A 128 -3.36 -14.97 -3.05
C VAL A 128 -3.67 -14.50 -4.47
N LYS A 129 -4.56 -15.21 -5.18
CA LYS A 129 -4.97 -14.86 -6.54
C LYS A 129 -5.55 -13.46 -6.66
N TYR A 130 -6.33 -13.00 -5.68
CA TYR A 130 -7.00 -11.71 -5.75
C TYR A 130 -6.17 -10.52 -5.25
N PHE A 131 -5.29 -10.75 -4.27
CA PHE A 131 -4.66 -9.65 -3.56
C PHE A 131 -3.15 -9.55 -3.79
N PHE A 132 -2.48 -10.63 -4.18
CA PHE A 132 -1.02 -10.62 -4.28
C PHE A 132 -0.49 -9.60 -5.30
N LEU A 133 -1.09 -9.51 -6.48
CA LEU A 133 -0.65 -8.52 -7.47
C LEU A 133 -0.84 -7.09 -6.93
N THR A 134 -1.97 -6.80 -6.30
CA THR A 134 -2.22 -5.48 -5.68
C THR A 134 -1.18 -5.19 -4.60
N TRP A 135 -0.89 -6.17 -3.75
CA TRP A 135 0.15 -6.07 -2.73
C TRP A 135 1.48 -5.68 -3.38
N VAL A 136 1.95 -6.43 -4.37
CA VAL A 136 3.21 -6.13 -5.08
C VAL A 136 3.24 -4.70 -5.62
N LEU A 137 2.15 -4.22 -6.23
CA LEU A 137 2.09 -2.85 -6.73
C LEU A 137 2.21 -1.80 -5.61
N LEU A 138 1.47 -2.00 -4.52
CA LEU A 138 1.55 -1.10 -3.36
C LEU A 138 2.97 -1.13 -2.78
N GLU A 139 3.65 -2.27 -2.79
CA GLU A 139 5.02 -2.36 -2.29
C GLU A 139 6.03 -1.69 -3.20
N LEU A 140 5.85 -1.82 -4.51
CA LEU A 140 6.66 -1.08 -5.48
C LEU A 140 6.50 0.44 -5.28
N ILE A 141 5.27 0.94 -5.14
CA ILE A 141 5.03 2.37 -4.87
C ILE A 141 5.73 2.81 -3.58
N PHE A 142 5.65 2.01 -2.52
CA PHE A 142 6.28 2.30 -1.24
C PHE A 142 7.81 2.41 -1.34
N VAL A 143 8.46 1.41 -1.96
CA VAL A 143 9.91 1.39 -2.12
C VAL A 143 10.39 2.59 -2.93
N ASN A 144 9.68 2.93 -4.01
CA ASN A 144 10.02 4.06 -4.88
C ASN A 144 9.72 5.43 -4.22
N LEU A 145 8.74 5.50 -3.32
CA LEU A 145 8.48 6.68 -2.50
C LEU A 145 9.68 6.98 -1.57
N HIS A 146 10.26 5.95 -0.94
CA HIS A 146 11.29 6.10 0.09
C HIS A 146 12.72 6.14 -0.41
N LYS A 147 13.05 5.49 -1.54
CA LYS A 147 14.42 5.52 -2.08
C LYS A 147 14.85 6.88 -2.63
N GLY A 148 13.95 7.87 -2.69
CA GLY A 148 14.33 9.29 -2.80
C GLY A 148 14.85 9.74 -4.17
N TYR A 149 14.92 8.87 -5.18
CA TYR A 149 15.41 9.25 -6.50
C TYR A 149 14.31 9.94 -7.33
N SER A 150 14.72 10.99 -8.04
CA SER A 150 13.92 11.79 -8.97
C SER A 150 13.89 11.22 -10.39
N ASP A 151 14.70 10.21 -10.67
CA ASP A 151 14.83 9.67 -12.02
C ASP A 151 13.60 8.84 -12.37
N SER A 152 12.77 9.36 -13.28
CA SER A 152 11.46 8.80 -13.65
C SER A 152 11.55 7.44 -14.34
N ASN A 153 12.76 6.98 -14.63
CA ASN A 153 13.01 5.79 -15.42
C ASN A 153 13.66 4.68 -14.59
N ILE A 154 13.64 4.76 -13.25
CA ILE A 154 14.15 3.70 -12.39
C ILE A 154 13.01 3.13 -11.54
N LEU A 155 12.83 1.81 -11.59
CA LEU A 155 11.94 1.07 -10.70
C LEU A 155 12.76 0.24 -9.74
N TYR A 156 12.64 0.54 -8.46
CA TYR A 156 13.26 -0.28 -7.42
C TYR A 156 12.35 -1.41 -6.99
N PHE A 157 12.95 -2.59 -6.87
CA PHE A 157 12.34 -3.74 -6.23
C PHE A 157 12.67 -3.78 -4.74
N VAL A 158 11.96 -4.67 -4.06
CA VAL A 158 11.96 -4.86 -2.61
C VAL A 158 13.27 -5.45 -2.08
N ASP A 159 13.99 -6.19 -2.91
CA ASP A 159 15.27 -6.82 -2.59
C ASP A 159 16.46 -5.85 -2.70
N GLY A 160 16.22 -4.61 -3.15
CA GLY A 160 17.28 -3.63 -3.38
C GLY A 160 17.61 -3.42 -4.85
N ASN A 161 17.32 -4.41 -5.71
CA ASN A 161 17.56 -4.33 -7.14
C ASN A 161 16.70 -3.25 -7.78
N PHE A 162 17.08 -2.87 -8.99
CA PHE A 162 16.39 -1.85 -9.74
C PHE A 162 16.41 -2.14 -11.22
N TRP A 163 15.47 -1.54 -11.92
CA TRP A 163 15.36 -1.58 -13.36
C TRP A 163 15.36 -0.20 -13.96
N LYS A 164 16.13 -0.05 -15.03
CA LYS A 164 16.02 1.11 -15.89
C LYS A 164 14.92 0.84 -16.91
N LEU A 165 13.83 1.58 -16.78
CA LEU A 165 12.66 1.47 -17.63
C LEU A 165 12.88 2.31 -18.87
N ASN A 166 13.15 1.62 -19.97
CA ASN A 166 13.02 2.16 -21.32
C ASN A 166 12.19 1.18 -22.15
N GLU A 167 11.59 1.69 -23.22
CA GLU A 167 10.73 0.91 -24.11
C GLU A 167 11.49 -0.29 -24.71
N ASP A 168 12.74 -0.06 -25.14
CA ASP A 168 13.62 -1.09 -25.69
C ASP A 168 13.82 -2.28 -24.75
N TYR A 169 13.94 -2.02 -23.44
CA TYR A 169 14.10 -3.06 -22.44
C TYR A 169 12.84 -3.91 -22.29
N PHE A 170 11.66 -3.28 -22.23
CA PHE A 170 10.40 -4.02 -22.20
C PHE A 170 10.20 -4.86 -23.46
N ILE A 171 10.51 -4.30 -24.64
CA ILE A 171 10.46 -5.04 -25.90
C ILE A 171 11.40 -6.25 -25.84
N LYS A 172 12.64 -6.04 -25.38
CA LYS A 172 13.62 -7.13 -25.25
C LYS A 172 13.14 -8.21 -24.28
N LEU A 173 12.64 -7.83 -23.11
CA LEU A 173 12.13 -8.73 -22.09
C LEU A 173 10.93 -9.55 -22.58
N TYR A 174 9.93 -8.90 -23.17
CA TYR A 174 8.73 -9.61 -23.59
C TYR A 174 8.97 -10.45 -24.86
N ARG A 175 9.94 -10.10 -25.71
CA ARG A 175 10.35 -10.94 -26.84
C ARG A 175 11.03 -12.25 -26.43
N THR A 176 11.55 -12.36 -25.20
CA THR A 176 12.11 -13.64 -24.73
C THR A 176 11.05 -14.66 -24.35
N ASP A 177 9.78 -14.25 -24.20
CA ASP A 177 8.67 -15.16 -23.91
C ASP A 177 7.93 -15.55 -25.22
N PRO A 178 8.10 -16.79 -25.72
CA PRO A 178 7.47 -17.23 -26.95
C PRO A 178 5.94 -17.37 -26.84
N SER A 179 5.38 -17.34 -25.63
CA SER A 179 3.93 -17.42 -25.41
C SER A 179 3.19 -16.10 -25.64
N LEU A 180 3.92 -14.97 -25.62
CA LEU A 180 3.34 -13.64 -25.80
C LEU A 180 3.12 -13.35 -27.29
N ARG A 181 1.85 -13.19 -27.68
CA ARG A 181 1.46 -12.62 -28.97
C ARG A 181 1.39 -11.10 -28.84
N ASP A 182 1.71 -10.39 -29.92
CA ASP A 182 1.63 -8.93 -30.00
C ASP A 182 2.41 -8.21 -28.88
N VAL A 183 3.71 -8.51 -28.75
CA VAL A 183 4.60 -7.95 -27.72
C VAL A 183 4.46 -6.43 -27.56
N GLU A 184 4.30 -5.70 -28.66
CA GLU A 184 4.13 -4.23 -28.63
C GLU A 184 2.89 -3.79 -27.84
N ILE A 185 1.79 -4.55 -27.89
CA ILE A 185 0.58 -4.25 -27.11
C ILE A 185 0.87 -4.46 -25.61
N VAL A 186 1.56 -5.55 -25.26
CA VAL A 186 1.93 -5.86 -23.88
C VAL A 186 2.89 -4.80 -23.30
N VAL A 187 3.92 -4.42 -24.07
CA VAL A 187 4.85 -3.34 -23.74
C VAL A 187 4.10 -2.04 -23.47
N ASN A 188 3.23 -1.64 -24.41
CA ASN A 188 2.44 -0.42 -24.29
C ASN A 188 1.52 -0.42 -23.07
N HIS A 189 0.91 -1.56 -22.75
CA HIS A 189 0.07 -1.68 -21.56
C HIS A 189 0.91 -1.61 -20.27
N GLY A 190 2.06 -2.29 -20.23
CA GLY A 190 3.01 -2.25 -19.12
C GLY A 190 3.53 -0.85 -18.85
N LEU A 191 3.99 -0.14 -19.88
CA LEU A 191 4.45 1.24 -19.79
C LEU A 191 3.35 2.19 -19.29
N LYS A 192 2.13 2.09 -19.84
CA LYS A 192 0.99 2.91 -19.37
C LYS A 192 0.67 2.67 -17.90
N ARG A 193 0.79 1.43 -17.43
CA ARG A 193 0.58 1.09 -16.01
C ARG A 193 1.69 1.65 -15.14
N TYR A 194 2.94 1.50 -15.55
CA TYR A 194 4.09 2.08 -14.85
C TYR A 194 3.97 3.60 -14.73
N ILE A 195 3.61 4.31 -15.79
CA ILE A 195 3.43 5.77 -15.77
C ILE A 195 2.43 6.17 -14.68
N LYS A 196 1.30 5.46 -14.56
CA LYS A 196 0.31 5.72 -13.50
C LYS A 196 0.84 5.45 -12.09
N GLU A 197 1.64 4.41 -11.92
CA GLU A 197 2.29 4.09 -10.64
C GLU A 197 3.31 5.16 -10.26
N HIS A 198 4.08 5.64 -11.24
CA HIS A 198 5.00 6.77 -11.06
C HIS A 198 4.27 8.05 -10.66
N GLU A 199 3.20 8.41 -11.37
CA GLU A 199 2.34 9.56 -11.04
C GLU A 199 1.79 9.48 -9.60
N LEU A 200 1.33 8.30 -9.19
CA LEU A 200 0.84 8.08 -7.82
C LEU A 200 1.95 8.21 -6.79
N THR A 201 3.15 7.70 -7.08
CA THR A 201 4.33 7.84 -6.22
C THR A 201 4.70 9.31 -6.05
N GLN A 202 4.72 10.09 -7.14
CA GLN A 202 4.97 11.53 -7.08
C GLN A 202 3.88 12.27 -6.28
N LYS A 203 2.61 11.86 -6.44
CA LYS A 203 1.51 12.40 -5.63
C LYS A 203 1.75 12.15 -4.14
N PHE A 204 2.13 10.94 -3.74
CA PHE A 204 2.46 10.64 -2.33
C PHE A 204 3.66 11.43 -1.83
N ARG A 205 4.71 11.59 -2.64
CA ARG A 205 5.88 12.42 -2.33
C ARG A 205 5.49 13.88 -2.09
N ASN A 206 4.72 14.47 -3.00
CA ASN A 206 4.23 15.85 -2.90
C ASN A 206 3.33 16.09 -1.68
N LEU A 207 2.55 15.07 -1.31
CA LEU A 207 1.69 15.11 -0.12
C LEU A 207 2.46 14.89 1.18
N LYS A 208 3.74 14.47 1.10
CA LYS A 208 4.61 14.07 2.21
C LYS A 208 3.99 12.94 3.05
N VAL A 209 3.39 11.96 2.36
CA VAL A 209 2.87 10.71 2.96
C VAL A 209 4.04 10.02 3.65
N ASP A 210 3.88 9.75 4.95
CA ASP A 210 4.88 9.02 5.71
C ASP A 210 4.59 7.51 5.75
N TYR A 211 5.45 6.77 6.43
CA TYR A 211 5.35 5.32 6.58
C TYR A 211 4.02 4.87 7.19
N THR A 212 3.51 5.63 8.16
CA THR A 212 2.28 5.31 8.88
C THR A 212 1.07 5.56 7.99
N ASP A 213 1.02 6.74 7.36
CA ASP A 213 -0.02 7.11 6.40
C ASP A 213 -0.09 6.06 5.28
N TYR A 214 1.07 5.64 4.77
CA TYR A 214 1.17 4.64 3.71
C TYR A 214 0.65 3.27 4.12
N THR A 215 1.04 2.81 5.32
CA THR A 215 0.59 1.52 5.86
C THR A 215 -0.94 1.48 5.98
N ILE A 216 -1.55 2.55 6.49
CA ILE A 216 -3.00 2.65 6.58
C ILE A 216 -3.63 2.65 5.18
N PHE A 217 -3.08 3.44 4.24
CA PHE A 217 -3.57 3.50 2.87
C PHE A 217 -3.55 2.13 2.18
N MET A 218 -2.47 1.38 2.32
CA MET A 218 -2.32 0.05 1.73
C MET A 218 -3.39 -0.92 2.24
N ILE A 219 -3.65 -0.93 3.55
CA ILE A 219 -4.69 -1.76 4.14
C ILE A 219 -6.06 -1.35 3.61
N LEU A 220 -6.36 -0.04 3.57
CA LEU A 220 -7.61 0.48 2.99
C LEU A 220 -7.78 0.04 1.52
N ALA A 221 -6.71 0.08 0.72
CA ALA A 221 -6.74 -0.36 -0.67
C ALA A 221 -7.07 -1.85 -0.80
N ILE A 222 -6.40 -2.72 -0.03
CA ILE A 222 -6.66 -4.17 -0.02
C ILE A 222 -8.10 -4.44 0.43
N THR A 223 -8.57 -3.79 1.48
CA THR A 223 -9.93 -3.96 1.99
C THR A 223 -10.99 -3.50 0.98
N ASN A 224 -10.78 -2.39 0.28
CA ASN A 224 -11.68 -1.94 -0.78
C ASN A 224 -11.73 -2.92 -1.96
N ILE A 225 -10.58 -3.47 -2.36
CA ILE A 225 -10.53 -4.49 -3.40
C ILE A 225 -11.28 -5.74 -2.94
N ALA A 226 -11.13 -6.12 -1.68
CA ALA A 226 -11.84 -7.26 -1.10
C ALA A 226 -13.36 -7.09 -1.18
N ILE A 227 -13.87 -5.90 -0.87
CA ILE A 227 -15.29 -5.60 -1.04
C ILE A 227 -15.71 -5.71 -2.51
N SER A 228 -14.90 -5.16 -3.43
CA SER A 228 -15.23 -5.15 -4.87
C SER A 228 -15.19 -6.52 -5.54
N LYS A 229 -14.33 -7.43 -5.05
CA LYS A 229 -14.11 -8.77 -5.61
C LYS A 229 -14.98 -9.84 -4.97
N SER A 230 -15.66 -9.52 -3.86
CA SER A 230 -16.56 -10.47 -3.21
C SER A 230 -17.80 -10.72 -4.08
N THR A 231 -18.21 -11.98 -4.15
CA THR A 231 -19.49 -12.36 -4.78
C THR A 231 -20.70 -11.86 -3.99
N ASN A 232 -20.53 -11.62 -2.68
CA ASN A 232 -21.54 -11.03 -1.81
C ASN A 232 -21.01 -9.72 -1.20
N SER A 233 -21.09 -8.64 -1.98
CA SER A 233 -20.58 -7.32 -1.57
C SER A 233 -21.18 -6.83 -0.25
N THR A 234 -22.45 -7.14 0.03
CA THR A 234 -23.13 -6.75 1.26
C THR A 234 -22.51 -7.43 2.47
N GLN A 235 -22.30 -8.76 2.42
CA GLN A 235 -21.64 -9.50 3.49
C GLN A 235 -20.19 -9.03 3.69
N ALA A 236 -19.45 -8.82 2.59
CA ALA A 236 -18.09 -8.29 2.67
C ALA A 236 -18.03 -6.91 3.34
N GLN A 237 -18.97 -6.02 3.02
CA GLN A 237 -19.08 -4.73 3.69
C GLN A 237 -19.39 -4.89 5.17
N ILE A 238 -20.33 -5.74 5.56
CA ILE A 238 -20.66 -5.98 6.99
C ILE A 238 -19.42 -6.43 7.77
N ILE A 239 -18.64 -7.36 7.21
CA ILE A 239 -17.44 -7.93 7.85
C ILE A 239 -16.30 -6.91 7.92
N LEU A 240 -15.99 -6.21 6.81
CA LEU A 240 -14.81 -5.36 6.72
C LEU A 240 -15.03 -3.93 7.22
N ARG A 241 -16.28 -3.46 7.30
CA ARG A 241 -16.57 -2.06 7.65
C ARG A 241 -16.15 -1.66 9.06
N PRO A 242 -16.30 -2.48 10.12
CA PRO A 242 -15.75 -2.13 11.43
C PRO A 242 -14.25 -1.88 11.38
N TYR A 243 -13.51 -2.72 10.65
CA TYR A 243 -12.07 -2.60 10.46
C TYR A 243 -11.70 -1.34 9.66
N LEU A 244 -12.42 -1.04 8.58
CA LEU A 244 -12.27 0.22 7.83
C LEU A 244 -12.50 1.45 8.73
N ASN A 245 -13.56 1.45 9.52
CA ASN A 245 -13.88 2.56 10.41
C ASN A 245 -12.77 2.77 11.44
N GLN A 246 -12.19 1.69 11.98
CA GLN A 246 -11.05 1.77 12.87
C GLN A 246 -9.82 2.36 12.17
N LEU A 247 -9.50 1.91 10.96
CA LEU A 247 -8.41 2.48 10.16
C LEU A 247 -8.60 3.97 9.87
N PHE A 248 -9.81 4.38 9.50
CA PHE A 248 -10.12 5.81 9.29
C PHE A 248 -10.00 6.61 10.57
N LYS A 249 -10.49 6.08 11.70
CA LYS A 249 -10.34 6.72 13.00
C LYS A 249 -8.87 6.90 13.36
N THR A 250 -8.07 5.84 13.19
CA THR A 250 -6.61 5.87 13.39
C THR A 250 -5.94 6.87 12.45
N LEU A 251 -6.32 6.95 11.18
CA LEU A 251 -5.76 7.93 10.23
C LEU A 251 -6.07 9.38 10.63
N ILE A 252 -7.27 9.60 11.19
CA ILE A 252 -7.69 10.91 11.71
C ILE A 252 -6.93 11.23 13.00
N ASN A 253 -6.69 10.25 13.87
CA ASN A 253 -6.18 10.43 15.22
C ASN A 253 -4.67 10.23 15.40
N SER A 254 -3.95 9.62 14.44
CA SER A 254 -2.50 9.32 14.50
C SER A 254 -1.60 10.55 14.72
N GLU A 255 -2.16 11.77 14.70
CA GLU A 255 -1.48 13.01 15.08
C GLU A 255 -1.27 13.21 16.60
N SER A 256 -1.96 12.47 17.49
CA SER A 256 -1.74 12.61 18.95
C SER A 256 -0.43 11.96 19.43
N LEU A 257 0.06 10.94 18.73
CA LEU A 257 1.19 10.09 19.16
C LEU A 257 2.56 10.57 18.66
N SER A 258 2.62 11.33 17.57
CA SER A 258 3.89 11.87 17.05
C SER A 258 4.38 13.11 17.80
N LEU A 259 3.60 13.63 18.76
CA LEU A 259 3.94 14.77 19.62
C LEU A 259 4.56 14.35 20.97
N SER A 260 4.60 13.05 21.27
CA SER A 260 5.15 12.50 22.52
C SER A 260 6.50 11.78 22.33
N ARG A 261 7.23 12.08 21.24
CA ARG A 261 8.60 11.60 20.99
C ARG A 261 9.49 12.75 20.58
#